data_AF-A0A7C5ETR8-F1
#
_entry.id   AF-A0A7C5ETR8-F1
#
_cell.length_a   1.000
_cell.length_b   1.000
_cell.length_c   1.000
_cell.angle_alpha   90.00
_cell.angle_beta   90.00
_cell.angle_gamma   90.00
#
_symmetry.space_group_name_H-M   'P 1'
#
loop_
_entity.id
_entity.type
_entity.pdbx_description
1 polymer ?
#
loop_
_entity_poly.entity_id
_entity_poly.type
_entity_poly.pdbx_seq_one_letter_code
_entity_poly.pdbx_strand_id
1 'polypeptide(L)'
;MTAGRSRPKPWKIALAAACVLLVLAAIDLGVQEVYHRYVRPAASPRPVASPSVPLPTRPLPPPAPTSLPSPTLVPSDSGIPWEQALQRILFQQMLLKASQELLRAEGYVASGDLKQAERELIAVGATLEQASRYADESLAGPVQDLLRDLSRLREELYLRPERLREGMLRLWQRIDTLIGP
;
A
#
# COMPACT_ATOMS: atom_id res chain seq x y z
N MET A 1 48.09 0.92 -29.80
CA MET A 1 47.45 1.78 -28.77
C MET A 1 46.26 1.01 -28.20
N THR A 2 46.44 0.27 -27.11
CA THR A 2 45.39 -0.51 -26.45
C THR A 2 44.99 0.19 -25.16
N ALA A 3 43.77 0.72 -25.11
CA ALA A 3 43.22 1.37 -23.93
C ALA A 3 42.97 0.34 -22.82
N GLY A 4 43.83 0.34 -21.80
CA GLY A 4 43.65 -0.44 -20.58
C GLY A 4 42.45 0.07 -19.80
N ARG A 5 41.28 -0.56 -19.99
CA ARG A 5 40.06 -0.26 -19.25
C ARG A 5 40.25 -0.68 -17.80
N SER A 6 40.57 0.28 -16.95
CA SER A 6 40.80 0.09 -15.52
C SER A 6 39.50 -0.42 -14.88
N ARG A 7 39.48 -1.68 -14.44
CA ARG A 7 38.31 -2.24 -13.74
C ARG A 7 38.08 -1.42 -12.45
N PRO A 8 36.88 -0.87 -12.23
CA PRO A 8 36.61 -0.10 -11.03
C PRO A 8 36.74 -1.01 -9.80
N LYS A 9 37.52 -0.57 -8.80
CA LYS A 9 37.69 -1.29 -7.54
C LYS A 9 36.33 -1.47 -6.86
N PRO A 10 36.04 -2.62 -6.23
CA PRO A 10 34.71 -2.97 -5.70
C PRO A 10 34.17 -1.96 -4.69
N TRP A 11 35.04 -1.28 -3.93
CA TRP A 11 34.63 -0.24 -2.99
C TRP A 11 33.98 0.98 -3.67
N LYS A 12 34.36 1.32 -4.92
CA LYS A 12 33.72 2.41 -5.68
C LYS A 12 32.33 2.03 -6.15
N ILE A 13 32.11 0.74 -6.46
CA ILE A 13 30.80 0.21 -6.83
C ILE A 13 29.89 0.21 -5.60
N ALA A 14 30.40 -0.22 -4.45
CA ALA A 14 29.66 -0.17 -3.19
C ALA A 14 29.29 1.26 -2.78
N LEU A 15 30.21 2.22 -2.95
CA LEU A 15 29.94 3.64 -2.65
C LEU A 15 28.91 4.24 -3.61
N ALA A 16 29.00 3.91 -4.91
CA ALA A 16 28.02 4.34 -5.89
C ALA A 16 26.63 3.74 -5.62
N ALA A 17 26.56 2.46 -5.26
CA ALA A 17 25.31 1.79 -4.89
C ALA A 17 24.69 2.40 -3.63
N ALA A 18 25.51 2.71 -2.61
CA ALA A 18 25.06 3.38 -1.40
C ALA A 18 24.51 4.79 -1.68
N CYS A 19 25.18 5.58 -2.54
CA CYS A 19 24.68 6.88 -2.98
C CYS A 19 23.35 6.76 -3.75
N VAL A 20 23.22 5.78 -4.65
CA VAL A 20 21.97 5.54 -5.39
C VAL A 20 20.84 5.16 -4.44
N LEU A 21 21.11 4.31 -3.44
CA LEU A 21 20.14 3.95 -2.40
C LEU A 21 19.71 5.17 -1.57
N LEU A 22 20.64 6.05 -1.20
CA LEU A 22 20.34 7.28 -0.48
C LEU A 22 19.48 8.23 -1.29
N VAL A 23 19.76 8.37 -2.59
CA VAL A 23 18.96 9.19 -3.50
C VAL A 23 17.56 8.61 -3.66
N LEU A 24 17.43 7.29 -3.82
CA LEU A 24 16.14 6.63 -3.88
C LEU A 24 15.34 6.82 -2.59
N ALA A 25 15.95 6.63 -1.43
CA ALA A 25 15.29 6.85 -0.14
C ALA A 25 14.88 8.31 0.08
N ALA A 26 15.69 9.28 -0.35
CA ALA A 26 15.35 10.70 -0.25
C ALA A 26 14.19 11.08 -1.19
N ILE A 27 14.15 10.50 -2.39
CA ILE A 27 13.01 10.66 -3.31
C ILE A 27 11.76 10.05 -2.70
N ASP A 28 11.85 8.85 -2.11
CA ASP A 28 10.72 8.16 -1.48
C ASP A 28 10.13 8.97 -0.31
N LEU A 29 11.00 9.50 0.54
CA LEU A 29 10.61 10.38 1.66
C LEU A 29 9.96 11.68 1.16
N GLY A 30 10.51 12.28 0.10
CA GLY A 30 9.93 13.48 -0.51
C GLY A 30 8.57 13.22 -1.14
N VAL A 31 8.38 12.06 -1.79
CA VAL A 31 7.10 11.64 -2.37
C VAL A 31 6.07 11.36 -1.27
N GLN A 32 6.44 10.67 -0.19
CA GLN A 32 5.55 10.45 0.95
C GLN A 32 5.10 11.75 1.61
N GLU A 33 6.02 12.72 1.79
CA GLU A 33 5.69 13.99 2.44
C GLU A 33 4.75 14.84 1.59
N VAL A 34 4.98 14.86 0.27
CA VAL A 34 4.08 15.54 -0.68
C VAL A 34 2.72 14.84 -0.74
N TYR A 35 2.70 13.50 -0.70
CA TYR A 35 1.49 12.71 -0.71
C TYR A 35 0.62 12.93 0.53
N HIS A 36 1.22 12.88 1.72
CA HIS A 36 0.51 13.14 2.98
C HIS A 36 -0.01 14.57 3.08
N ARG A 37 0.72 15.55 2.51
CA ARG A 37 0.40 16.96 2.66
C ARG A 37 -0.60 17.49 1.63
N TYR A 38 -0.60 16.95 0.41
CA TYR A 38 -1.38 17.51 -0.70
C TYR A 38 -2.38 16.53 -1.33
N VAL A 39 -2.17 15.23 -1.17
CA VAL A 39 -2.97 14.21 -1.86
C VAL A 39 -3.97 13.55 -0.94
N ARG A 40 -3.70 13.49 0.38
CA ARG A 40 -4.66 12.98 1.37
C ARG A 40 -5.96 13.81 1.31
N PRO A 41 -7.09 13.26 0.87
CA PRO A 41 -8.35 13.98 0.90
C PRO A 41 -8.70 14.27 2.36
N ALA A 42 -9.06 15.52 2.66
CA ALA A 42 -9.55 15.88 3.99
C ALA A 42 -10.71 14.94 4.35
N ALA A 43 -10.60 14.27 5.49
CA ALA A 43 -11.69 13.47 6.02
C ALA A 43 -12.93 14.38 6.14
N SER A 44 -13.96 14.08 5.35
CA SER A 44 -15.22 14.81 5.41
C SER A 44 -15.73 14.76 6.86
N PRO A 45 -16.08 15.90 7.49
CA PRO A 45 -16.49 15.93 8.87
C PRO A 45 -17.76 15.07 9.01
N ARG A 46 -17.63 14.02 9.81
CA ARG A 46 -18.74 13.15 10.24
C ARG A 46 -19.85 14.04 10.80
N PRO A 47 -21.12 13.92 10.36
CA PRO A 47 -22.20 14.66 10.99
C PRO A 47 -22.27 14.28 12.48
N VAL A 48 -22.29 15.31 13.31
CA VAL A 48 -22.36 15.26 14.77
C VAL A 48 -23.58 14.45 15.18
N ALA A 49 -23.36 13.27 15.76
CA ALA A 49 -24.40 12.54 16.46
C ALA A 49 -24.80 13.34 17.70
N SER A 50 -26.04 13.83 17.72
CA SER A 50 -26.65 14.50 18.88
C SER A 50 -26.84 13.53 20.06
N PRO A 51 -26.89 14.04 21.31
CA PRO A 51 -26.75 13.24 22.53
C PRO A 51 -28.09 12.73 23.10
N SER A 52 -27.98 11.82 24.08
CA SER A 52 -29.01 11.23 24.97
C SER A 52 -29.50 9.86 24.49
N VAL A 53 -29.41 8.77 25.26
CA VAL A 53 -29.99 8.53 26.60
C VAL A 53 -29.16 7.46 27.36
N PRO A 54 -28.95 7.57 28.70
CA PRO A 54 -28.30 6.52 29.49
C PRO A 54 -29.26 5.36 29.78
N LEU A 55 -28.84 4.12 29.50
CA LEU A 55 -29.50 2.89 29.96
C LEU A 55 -28.62 2.20 31.03
N PRO A 56 -29.22 1.48 31.99
CA PRO A 56 -28.67 1.27 33.31
C PRO A 56 -27.61 0.17 33.38
N THR A 57 -26.68 0.39 34.30
CA THR A 57 -25.57 -0.44 34.74
C THR A 57 -25.99 -1.88 35.05
N ARG A 58 -25.32 -2.86 34.45
CA ARG A 58 -25.37 -4.27 34.88
C ARG A 58 -23.96 -4.73 35.33
N PRO A 59 -23.85 -5.55 36.39
CA PRO A 59 -22.58 -5.74 37.11
C PRO A 59 -21.58 -6.64 36.37
N LEU A 60 -20.30 -6.31 36.60
CA LEU A 60 -19.08 -6.97 36.19
C LEU A 60 -18.91 -8.38 36.83
N PRO A 61 -18.54 -9.43 36.08
CA PRO A 61 -17.93 -10.64 36.63
C PRO A 61 -16.38 -10.54 36.67
N PRO A 62 -15.69 -11.31 37.54
CA PRO A 62 -14.32 -11.04 38.01
C PRO A 62 -13.21 -11.41 37.01
N PRO A 63 -11.99 -10.85 37.16
CA PRO A 63 -10.87 -11.06 36.24
C PRO A 63 -10.33 -12.50 36.33
N ALA A 64 -10.25 -13.18 35.19
CA ALA A 64 -9.51 -14.43 35.05
C ALA A 64 -7.98 -14.15 35.13
N PRO A 65 -7.19 -15.03 35.76
CA PRO A 65 -5.76 -14.82 35.94
C PRO A 65 -5.02 -14.79 34.59
N THR A 66 -4.25 -13.73 34.41
CA THR A 66 -3.29 -13.51 33.33
C THR A 66 -2.27 -14.65 33.29
N SER A 67 -2.48 -15.62 32.41
CA SER A 67 -1.39 -16.48 31.93
C SER A 67 -0.51 -15.65 30.99
N LEU A 68 0.60 -15.15 31.51
CA LEU A 68 1.68 -14.60 30.69
C LEU A 68 2.13 -15.70 29.70
N PRO A 69 2.18 -15.44 28.38
CA PRO A 69 3.01 -16.27 27.52
C PRO A 69 4.47 -15.96 27.88
N SER A 70 5.16 -16.90 28.52
CA SER A 70 6.62 -16.90 28.54
C SER A 70 7.10 -16.93 27.08
N PRO A 71 7.86 -15.93 26.60
CA PRO A 71 8.57 -16.11 25.35
C PRO A 71 9.71 -17.09 25.64
N THR A 72 9.50 -18.37 25.32
CA THR A 72 10.61 -19.26 25.05
C THR A 72 11.33 -18.65 23.86
N LEU A 73 12.41 -17.89 24.13
CA LEU A 73 13.40 -17.55 23.13
C LEU A 73 14.01 -18.87 22.66
N VAL A 74 13.39 -19.46 21.65
CA VAL A 74 14.09 -20.35 20.72
C VAL A 74 14.95 -19.40 19.88
N PRO A 75 16.28 -19.45 19.96
CA PRO A 75 17.11 -18.76 19.00
C PRO A 75 16.94 -19.50 17.68
N SER A 76 15.99 -19.04 16.86
CA SER A 76 15.84 -19.47 15.47
C SER A 76 16.97 -18.81 14.68
N ASP A 77 18.15 -19.41 14.78
CA ASP A 77 19.27 -19.15 13.89
C ASP A 77 18.94 -19.80 12.53
N SER A 78 18.39 -19.02 11.60
CA SER A 78 18.26 -19.40 10.19
C SER A 78 18.02 -18.17 9.31
N GLY A 79 19.08 -17.38 9.07
CA GLY A 79 19.46 -16.79 7.77
C GLY A 79 18.49 -15.97 6.89
N ILE A 80 17.20 -15.80 7.17
CA ILE A 80 16.21 -15.26 6.23
C ILE A 80 15.34 -14.08 6.77
N PRO A 81 15.80 -13.19 7.68
CA PRO A 81 15.01 -12.00 8.03
C PRO A 81 15.09 -10.91 6.93
N TRP A 82 16.20 -10.84 6.19
CA TRP A 82 16.43 -9.74 5.25
C TRP A 82 15.72 -9.93 3.90
N GLU A 83 15.57 -11.17 3.41
CA GLU A 83 14.83 -11.45 2.16
C GLU A 83 13.34 -11.17 2.35
N GLN A 84 12.78 -11.58 3.48
CA GLN A 84 11.39 -11.26 3.87
C GLN A 84 11.20 -9.74 4.01
N ALA A 85 12.15 -9.04 4.65
CA ALA A 85 12.10 -7.58 4.75
C ALA A 85 12.15 -6.91 3.36
N LEU A 86 13.00 -7.42 2.45
CA LEU A 86 13.09 -6.89 1.08
C LEU A 86 11.80 -7.16 0.29
N GLN A 87 11.24 -8.36 0.39
CA GLN A 87 9.95 -8.70 -0.23
C GLN A 87 8.83 -7.80 0.29
N ARG A 88 8.79 -7.55 1.60
CA ARG A 88 7.83 -6.64 2.24
C ARG A 88 7.98 -5.21 1.71
N ILE A 89 9.21 -4.71 1.58
CA ILE A 89 9.48 -3.37 1.02
C ILE A 89 9.02 -3.31 -0.45
N LEU A 90 9.37 -4.30 -1.27
CA LEU A 90 8.96 -4.35 -2.67
C LEU A 90 7.44 -4.44 -2.80
N PHE A 91 6.79 -5.23 -1.96
CA PHE A 91 5.33 -5.32 -1.89
C PHE A 91 4.69 -3.96 -1.59
N GLN A 92 5.17 -3.28 -0.53
CA GLN A 92 4.68 -1.95 -0.16
C GLN A 92 4.92 -0.91 -1.27
N GLN A 93 6.08 -0.95 -1.93
CA GLN A 93 6.39 -0.09 -3.06
C GLN A 93 5.39 -0.30 -4.21
N MET A 94 5.05 -1.55 -4.52
CA MET A 94 4.09 -1.88 -5.56
C MET A 94 2.67 -1.42 -5.20
N LEU A 95 2.26 -1.56 -3.92
CA LEU A 95 0.98 -1.02 -3.45
C LEU A 95 0.94 0.52 -3.52
N LEU A 96 2.03 1.20 -3.16
CA LEU A 96 2.12 2.65 -3.27
C LEU A 96 1.98 3.09 -4.73
N LYS A 97 2.66 2.40 -5.65
CA LYS A 97 2.53 2.65 -7.09
C LYS A 97 1.09 2.45 -7.58
N ALA A 98 0.44 1.35 -7.18
CA ALA A 98 -0.95 1.08 -7.53
C ALA A 98 -1.89 2.19 -7.02
N SER A 99 -1.64 2.72 -5.82
CA SER A 99 -2.43 3.83 -5.26
C SER A 99 -2.29 5.13 -6.07
N GLN A 100 -1.09 5.41 -6.61
CA GLN A 100 -0.85 6.58 -7.45
C GLN A 100 -1.52 6.45 -8.83
N GLU A 101 -1.46 5.27 -9.44
CA GLU A 101 -2.17 4.96 -10.69
C GLU A 101 -3.69 5.10 -10.51
N LEU A 102 -4.22 4.65 -9.37
CA LEU A 102 -5.63 4.80 -9.03
C LEU A 102 -6.06 6.27 -8.88
N LEU A 103 -5.21 7.11 -8.29
CA LEU A 103 -5.46 8.56 -8.21
C LEU A 103 -5.46 9.24 -9.57
N ARG A 104 -4.57 8.82 -10.50
CA ARG A 104 -4.62 9.30 -11.89
C ARG A 104 -5.90 8.88 -12.58
N ALA A 105 -6.33 7.62 -12.38
CA ALA A 105 -7.60 7.13 -12.90
C ALA A 105 -8.79 7.98 -12.39
N GLU A 106 -8.84 8.33 -11.10
CA GLU A 106 -9.86 9.25 -10.56
C GLU A 106 -9.82 10.61 -11.25
N GLY A 107 -8.63 11.16 -11.49
CA GLY A 107 -8.45 12.41 -12.24
C GLY A 107 -9.07 12.35 -13.64
N TYR A 108 -8.90 11.24 -14.36
CA TYR A 108 -9.49 11.03 -15.69
C TYR A 108 -11.01 10.82 -15.64
N VAL A 109 -11.53 10.16 -14.60
CA VAL A 109 -12.98 10.05 -14.38
C VAL A 109 -13.59 11.42 -14.14
N ALA A 110 -12.94 12.25 -13.31
CA ALA A 110 -13.40 13.60 -13.01
C ALA A 110 -13.37 14.54 -14.23
N SER A 111 -12.43 14.34 -15.16
CA SER A 111 -12.38 15.08 -16.43
C SER A 111 -13.28 14.51 -17.53
N GLY A 112 -13.95 13.38 -17.28
CA GLY A 112 -14.83 12.70 -18.24
C GLY A 112 -14.10 11.86 -19.29
N ASP A 113 -12.78 11.69 -19.18
CA ASP A 113 -11.99 10.85 -20.09
C ASP A 113 -11.99 9.38 -19.63
N LEU A 114 -13.13 8.71 -19.84
CA LEU A 114 -13.33 7.32 -19.39
C LEU A 114 -12.37 6.33 -20.07
N LYS A 115 -11.87 6.63 -21.28
CA LYS A 115 -10.90 5.76 -21.97
C LYS A 115 -9.54 5.78 -21.28
N GLN A 116 -9.08 6.95 -20.86
CA GLN A 116 -7.85 7.05 -20.08
C GLN A 116 -8.03 6.49 -18.67
N ALA A 117 -9.19 6.72 -18.05
CA ALA A 117 -9.51 6.09 -16.77
C ALA A 117 -9.45 4.55 -16.86
N GLU A 118 -10.00 3.94 -17.92
CA GLU A 118 -9.92 2.49 -18.11
C GLU A 118 -8.47 2.00 -18.24
N ARG A 119 -7.63 2.72 -18.99
CA ARG A 119 -6.21 2.39 -19.18
C ARG A 119 -5.46 2.42 -17.86
N GLU A 120 -5.68 3.46 -17.05
CA GLU A 120 -5.07 3.54 -15.73
C GLU A 120 -5.58 2.44 -14.81
N LEU A 121 -6.88 2.10 -14.83
CA LEU A 121 -7.40 0.97 -14.06
C LEU A 121 -6.81 -0.38 -14.48
N ILE A 122 -6.50 -0.57 -15.77
CA ILE A 122 -5.75 -1.74 -16.24
C ILE A 122 -4.32 -1.73 -15.67
N ALA A 123 -3.66 -0.57 -15.65
CA ALA A 123 -2.32 -0.43 -15.08
C ALA A 123 -2.30 -0.75 -13.58
N VAL A 124 -3.28 -0.25 -12.82
CA VAL A 124 -3.47 -0.60 -11.39
C VAL A 124 -3.57 -2.12 -11.22
N GLY A 125 -4.33 -2.80 -12.08
CA GLY A 125 -4.48 -4.25 -12.03
C GLY A 125 -3.16 -4.98 -12.26
N ALA A 126 -2.41 -4.59 -13.29
CA ALA A 126 -1.09 -5.16 -13.57
C ALA A 126 -0.10 -4.92 -12.42
N THR A 127 -0.14 -3.73 -11.81
CA THR A 127 0.70 -3.39 -10.65
C THR A 127 0.33 -4.22 -9.42
N LEU A 128 -0.96 -4.45 -9.16
CA LEU A 128 -1.43 -5.31 -8.07
C LEU A 128 -1.11 -6.80 -8.30
N GLU A 129 -1.22 -7.30 -9.53
CA GLU A 129 -0.77 -8.65 -9.89
C GLU A 129 0.74 -8.81 -9.71
N GLN A 130 1.51 -7.76 -9.98
CA GLN A 130 2.95 -7.78 -9.71
C GLN A 130 3.22 -7.70 -8.19
N ALA A 131 2.42 -6.94 -7.43
CA ALA A 131 2.49 -6.92 -5.97
C ALA A 131 2.21 -8.31 -5.37
N SER A 132 1.25 -9.06 -5.91
CA SER A 132 0.91 -10.40 -5.41
C SER A 132 2.05 -11.40 -5.50
N ARG A 133 3.05 -11.16 -6.38
CA ARG A 133 4.25 -12.01 -6.49
C ARG A 133 5.23 -11.81 -5.33
N TYR A 134 5.15 -10.69 -4.65
CA TYR A 134 5.98 -10.36 -3.47
C TYR A 134 5.19 -10.45 -2.17
N ALA A 135 3.90 -10.78 -2.24
CA ALA A 135 3.04 -10.91 -1.08
C ALA A 135 3.33 -12.22 -0.34
N ASP A 136 3.44 -12.14 0.98
CA ASP A 136 3.43 -13.31 1.85
C ASP A 136 2.08 -14.03 1.78
N GLU A 137 2.04 -15.29 2.24
CA GLU A 137 0.85 -16.14 2.20
C GLU A 137 -0.35 -15.51 2.96
N SER A 138 -0.08 -14.74 4.01
CA SER A 138 -1.10 -13.99 4.76
C SER A 138 -1.73 -12.82 3.98
N LEU A 139 -1.02 -12.29 2.97
CA LEU A 139 -1.41 -11.10 2.20
C LEU A 139 -1.97 -11.47 0.82
N ALA A 140 -1.77 -12.71 0.37
CA ALA A 140 -2.28 -13.19 -0.91
C ALA A 140 -3.82 -13.05 -1.03
N GLY A 141 -4.56 -13.38 0.04
CA GLY A 141 -6.01 -13.24 0.09
C GLY A 141 -6.47 -11.77 -0.09
N PRO A 142 -5.99 -10.83 0.75
CA PRO A 142 -6.30 -9.41 0.61
C PRO A 142 -5.98 -8.83 -0.77
N VAL A 143 -4.87 -9.23 -1.41
CA VAL A 143 -4.51 -8.74 -2.75
C VAL A 143 -5.47 -9.29 -3.81
N GLN A 144 -5.93 -10.53 -3.71
CA GLN A 144 -6.97 -11.06 -4.60
C GLN A 144 -8.30 -10.32 -4.46
N ASP A 145 -8.67 -9.96 -3.22
CA ASP A 145 -9.87 -9.16 -2.99
C ASP A 145 -9.77 -7.78 -3.66
N LEU A 146 -8.60 -7.13 -3.59
CA LEU A 146 -8.35 -5.88 -4.31
C LEU A 146 -8.51 -6.03 -5.83
N LEU A 147 -7.93 -7.09 -6.41
CA LEU A 147 -8.03 -7.37 -7.84
C LEU A 147 -9.49 -7.58 -8.26
N ARG A 148 -10.27 -8.29 -7.44
CA ARG A 148 -11.69 -8.51 -7.69
C ARG A 148 -12.50 -7.23 -7.61
N ASP A 149 -12.24 -6.38 -6.63
CA ASP A 149 -12.89 -5.07 -6.50
C ASP A 149 -12.55 -4.16 -7.69
N LEU A 150 -11.30 -4.18 -8.14
CA LEU A 150 -10.87 -3.46 -9.33
C LEU A 150 -11.58 -3.96 -10.60
N SER A 151 -11.75 -5.28 -10.77
CA SER A 151 -12.52 -5.83 -11.90
C SER A 151 -13.95 -5.32 -11.91
N ARG A 152 -14.63 -5.34 -10.75
CA ARG A 152 -15.99 -4.79 -10.60
C ARG A 152 -16.03 -3.29 -10.94
N LEU A 153 -15.03 -2.53 -10.49
CA LEU A 153 -14.95 -1.10 -10.74
C LEU A 153 -14.79 -0.78 -12.24
N ARG A 154 -14.01 -1.60 -12.95
CA ARG A 154 -13.89 -1.50 -14.42
C ARG A 154 -15.18 -1.85 -15.14
N GLU A 155 -15.94 -2.84 -14.68
CA GLU A 155 -17.27 -3.16 -15.22
C GLU A 155 -18.25 -2.00 -15.00
N GLU A 156 -18.17 -1.34 -13.85
CA GLU A 156 -19.01 -0.18 -13.52
C GLU A 156 -18.65 1.10 -14.29
N LEU A 157 -17.46 1.16 -14.92
CA LEU A 157 -16.93 2.35 -15.60
C LEU A 157 -17.84 2.94 -16.66
N TYR A 158 -18.49 2.10 -17.45
CA TYR A 158 -19.40 2.53 -18.51
C TYR A 158 -20.87 2.47 -18.08
N LEU A 159 -21.16 1.89 -16.91
CA LEU A 159 -22.54 1.68 -16.45
C LEU A 159 -22.99 2.75 -15.46
N ARG A 160 -22.14 3.12 -14.49
CA ARG A 160 -22.48 4.01 -13.37
C ARG A 160 -21.23 4.83 -12.94
N PRO A 161 -20.79 5.81 -13.74
CA PRO A 161 -19.59 6.61 -13.44
C PRO A 161 -19.67 7.37 -12.09
N GLU A 162 -20.87 7.59 -11.57
CA GLU A 162 -21.15 8.28 -10.30
C GLU A 162 -20.73 7.44 -9.09
N ARG A 163 -20.89 6.11 -9.18
CA ARG A 163 -20.48 5.17 -8.12
C ARG A 163 -18.98 4.87 -8.16
N LEU A 164 -18.35 5.20 -9.27
CA LEU A 164 -16.97 4.85 -9.52
C LEU A 164 -16.01 5.58 -8.60
N ARG A 165 -16.31 6.85 -8.29
CA ARG A 165 -15.53 7.63 -7.34
C ARG A 165 -15.57 7.04 -5.93
N GLU A 166 -16.75 6.59 -5.50
CA GLU A 166 -16.91 5.91 -4.20
C GLU A 166 -16.18 4.56 -4.19
N GLY A 167 -16.26 3.81 -5.29
CA GLY A 167 -15.53 2.56 -5.49
C GLY A 167 -14.01 2.76 -5.42
N MET A 168 -13.49 3.78 -6.11
CA MET A 168 -12.06 4.10 -6.16
C MET A 168 -11.55 4.49 -4.78
N LEU A 169 -12.34 5.29 -4.04
CA LEU A 169 -11.98 5.71 -2.69
C LEU A 169 -11.97 4.53 -1.70
N ARG A 170 -12.91 3.58 -1.81
CA ARG A 170 -12.89 2.34 -1.01
C ARG A 170 -11.70 1.45 -1.35
N LEU A 171 -11.39 1.31 -2.64
CA LEU A 171 -10.23 0.54 -3.10
C LEU A 171 -8.93 1.17 -2.58
N TRP A 172 -8.82 2.49 -2.65
CA TRP A 172 -7.69 3.25 -2.12
C TRP A 172 -7.51 3.02 -0.62
N GLN A 173 -8.60 3.10 0.17
CA GLN A 173 -8.56 2.83 1.61
C GLN A 173 -8.08 1.42 1.93
N ARG A 174 -8.50 0.42 1.15
CA ARG A 174 -8.03 -0.96 1.32
C ARG A 174 -6.55 -1.12 0.98
N ILE A 175 -6.08 -0.46 -0.08
CA ILE A 175 -4.64 -0.44 -0.41
C ILE A 175 -3.85 0.22 0.72
N ASP A 176 -4.32 1.37 1.25
CA ASP A 176 -3.68 2.08 2.35
C ASP A 176 -3.59 1.23 3.63
N THR A 177 -4.64 0.45 3.93
CA THR A 177 -4.62 -0.49 5.08
C THR A 177 -3.59 -1.60 4.92
N LEU A 178 -3.23 -1.97 3.69
CA LEU A 178 -2.21 -3.00 3.42
C LEU A 178 -0.77 -2.43 3.38
N ILE A 179 -0.64 -1.11 3.21
CA ILE A 179 0.62 -0.38 3.31
C ILE A 179 0.94 -0.11 4.79
N GLY A 180 -0.07 0.24 5.60
CA GLY A 180 0.02 0.46 7.04
C GLY A 180 0.42 -0.80 7.84
N PRO A 181 0.88 -0.62 9.09
CA PRO A 181 1.62 -1.62 9.87
C PRO A 181 0.84 -2.90 10.19
#